data_AF-A0A2D7TMV1-F1
#
_entry.id   AF-A0A2D7TMV1-F1
#
_cell.length_a   1.000
_cell.length_b   1.000
_cell.length_c   1.000
_cell.angle_alpha   90.00
_cell.angle_beta   90.00
_cell.angle_gamma   90.00
#
_symmetry.space_group_name_H-M   'P 1'
#
loop_
_entity.id
_entity.type
_entity.pdbx_description
1 polymer ?
#
loop_
_entity_poly.entity_id
_entity_poly.type
_entity_poly.pdbx_seq_one_letter_code
_entity_poly.pdbx_strand_id
1 'polypeptide(L)' 'MNFIWEIKYHIKFKSGDRYGRRDFDMTEVRSEDEAFNKLFEMYEMDEFSLVDGDHEIGDNELVIDEINKIVIR' A
#
# COMPACT_ATOMS: atom_id res chain seq x y z
N MET A 1 -16.78 9.46 -14.44
CA MET A 1 -16.93 9.10 -13.03
C MET A 1 -15.52 8.83 -12.54
N ASN A 2 -14.93 9.74 -11.77
CA ASN A 2 -13.58 9.54 -11.23
C ASN A 2 -13.67 8.57 -10.06
N PHE A 3 -12.63 7.77 -9.86
CA PHE A 3 -12.49 6.97 -8.66
C PHE A 3 -11.03 6.93 -8.23
N ILE A 4 -10.84 6.57 -6.96
CA ILE A 4 -9.55 6.26 -6.35
C ILE A 4 -9.61 4.83 -5.83
N TRP A 5 -8.50 4.12 -5.93
CA TRP A 5 -8.25 2.88 -5.19
C TRP A 5 -7.56 3.23 -3.89
N GLU A 6 -8.23 3.00 -2.76
CA GLU A 6 -7.65 3.11 -1.42
C GLU A 6 -7.21 1.72 -0.97
N ILE A 7 -5.94 1.56 -0.62
CA ILE A 7 -5.40 0.32 -0.07
C ILE A 7 -4.97 0.59 1.37
N LYS A 8 -5.47 -0.22 2.30
CA LYS A 8 -5.01 -0.29 3.69
C LYS A 8 -4.15 -1.54 3.84
N TYR A 9 -3.02 -1.40 4.49
CA TYR A 9 -2.07 -2.48 4.65
C TYR A 9 -1.28 -2.31 5.95
N HIS A 10 -0.59 -3.37 6.34
CA HIS A 10 0.48 -3.28 7.32
C HIS A 10 1.71 -4.04 6.84
N ILE A 11 2.85 -3.61 7.33
CA ILE A 11 4.11 -4.32 7.15
C ILE A 11 4.49 -4.88 8.50
N LYS A 12 4.74 -6.20 8.56
CA LYS A 12 5.20 -6.88 9.77
C LYS A 12 6.70 -6.67 9.91
N PHE A 13 7.10 -5.93 10.94
CA PHE A 13 8.50 -5.81 11.35
C PHE A 13 8.75 -6.67 12.58
N LYS A 14 10.03 -6.94 12.88
CA LYS A 14 10.42 -7.63 14.12
C LYS A 14 9.99 -6.87 15.38
N SER A 15 9.97 -5.54 15.32
CA SER A 15 9.55 -4.69 16.43
C SER A 15 8.02 -4.62 16.60
N GLY A 16 7.26 -5.02 15.57
CA GLY A 16 5.81 -4.96 15.52
C GLY A 16 5.27 -4.54 14.16
N ASP A 17 3.95 -4.59 14.02
CA ASP A 17 3.26 -4.24 12.78
C ASP A 17 3.16 -2.73 12.64
N ARG A 18 3.41 -2.22 11.42
CA ARG A 18 3.21 -0.81 11.09
C ARG A 18 2.20 -0.68 9.98
N TYR A 19 1.24 0.21 10.17
CA TYR A 19 0.10 0.36 9.29
C TYR A 19 0.32 1.52 8.32
N GLY A 20 -0.09 1.31 7.09
CA GLY A 20 -0.02 2.31 6.03
C GLY A 20 -1.31 2.36 5.22
N ARG A 21 -1.43 3.44 4.46
CA ARG A 21 -2.52 3.64 3.51
C ARG A 21 -1.96 4.27 2.24
N ARG A 22 -2.42 3.79 1.09
CA ARG A 22 -2.11 4.40 -0.22
C ARG A 22 -3.37 4.57 -1.04
N ASP A 23 -3.45 5.73 -1.66
CA ASP A 23 -4.53 6.11 -2.55
C ASP A 23 -3.93 6.27 -3.94
N PHE A 24 -4.47 5.57 -4.93
CA PHE A 24 -4.10 5.73 -6.33
C PHE A 24 -5.29 6.18 -7.15
N ASP A 25 -5.09 7.19 -7.99
CA ASP A 25 -6.16 7.68 -8.85
C ASP A 25 -6.31 6.85 -10.15
N MET A 26 -7.39 7.11 -10.89
CA MET A 26 -7.69 6.40 -12.13
C MET A 26 -6.71 6.66 -13.29
N THR A 27 -5.86 7.68 -13.18
CA THR A 27 -4.79 7.95 -14.15
C THR A 27 -3.59 7.05 -13.90
N GLU A 28 -3.41 6.64 -12.65
CA GLU A 28 -2.35 5.76 -12.19
C GLU A 28 -2.69 4.28 -12.34
N VAL A 29 -3.90 3.87 -11.95
CA VAL A 29 -4.33 2.46 -11.94
C VAL A 29 -5.83 2.34 -12.23
N ARG A 30 -6.17 1.38 -13.09
CA ARG A 30 -7.52 1.20 -13.62
C ARG A 30 -8.25 0.00 -13.01
N SER A 31 -7.53 -0.92 -12.39
CA SER A 31 -8.07 -2.12 -11.75
C SER A 31 -7.52 -2.31 -10.33
N GLU A 32 -8.18 -3.20 -9.59
CA GLU A 32 -7.73 -3.64 -8.26
C GLU A 32 -6.36 -4.32 -8.33
N ASP A 33 -6.16 -5.22 -9.30
CA ASP A 33 -4.88 -5.91 -9.53
C ASP A 33 -3.74 -4.93 -9.82
N GLU A 34 -3.99 -3.90 -10.62
CA GLU A 34 -2.99 -2.85 -10.90
C GLU A 34 -2.65 -2.06 -9.63
N ALA A 35 -3.65 -1.74 -8.80
CA ALA A 35 -3.45 -1.05 -7.53
C ALA A 35 -2.60 -1.90 -6.56
N PHE A 36 -2.90 -3.20 -6.47
CA PHE A 36 -2.10 -4.14 -5.69
C PHE A 36 -0.65 -4.23 -6.20
N ASN A 37 -0.47 -4.50 -7.50
CA ASN A 37 0.86 -4.64 -8.10
C ASN A 37 1.70 -3.38 -7.89
N LYS A 38 1.09 -2.19 -8.05
CA LYS A 38 1.80 -0.93 -7.85
C LYS A 38 2.22 -0.71 -6.40
N LEU A 39 1.38 -1.08 -5.42
CA LEU A 39 1.77 -1.06 -4.01
C LEU A 39 2.92 -2.05 -3.72
N PHE A 40 2.85 -3.25 -4.31
CA PHE A 40 3.89 -4.26 -4.17
C PHE A 40 5.23 -3.81 -4.76
N GLU A 41 5.24 -3.17 -5.94
CA GLU A 41 6.43 -2.56 -6.53
C GLU A 41 7.04 -1.49 -5.61
N MET A 42 6.20 -0.62 -5.00
CA MET A 42 6.69 0.38 -4.03
C MET A 42 7.32 -0.28 -2.81
N TYR A 43 6.75 -1.38 -2.33
CA TYR A 43 7.28 -2.16 -1.22
C TYR A 43 8.64 -2.80 -1.54
N GLU A 44 8.80 -3.40 -2.73
CA GLU A 44 10.08 -3.99 -3.16
C GLU A 44 11.17 -2.92 -3.36
N MET A 45 10.78 -1.70 -3.75
CA MET A 45 11.71 -0.59 -3.92
C MET A 45 12.16 0.02 -2.60
N ASP A 46 11.20 0.36 -1.73
CA ASP A 46 11.43 0.99 -0.43
C ASP A 46 10.20 0.83 0.48
N GLU A 47 10.17 -0.28 1.23
CA GLU A 47 9.13 -0.57 2.21
C GLU A 47 8.96 0.49 3.30
N PHE A 48 10.01 1.25 3.64
CA PHE A 48 9.96 2.29 4.67
C PHE A 48 9.31 3.57 4.16
N SER A 49 9.23 3.76 2.84
CA SER A 49 8.44 4.84 2.25
C SER A 49 6.92 4.64 2.41
N LEU A 50 6.49 3.44 2.79
CA LEU A 50 5.09 3.06 2.94
C LEU A 50 4.57 3.24 4.37
N VAL A 51 5.46 3.26 5.37
CA VAL A 51 5.08 3.32 6.79
C VAL A 51 6.01 4.24 7.56
N ASP A 52 5.45 4.97 8.53
CA ASP A 52 6.27 5.81 9.42
C ASP A 52 7.07 4.94 10.41
N GLY A 53 8.31 5.33 10.70
CA GLY A 53 9.13 4.74 11.76
C GLY A 53 10.59 4.56 11.38
N ASP A 54 11.36 3.98 12.30
CA ASP A 54 12.79 3.72 12.08
C ASP A 54 13.00 2.64 11.03
N HIS A 55 14.08 2.74 10.25
CA HIS A 55 14.47 1.68 9.33
C HIS A 55 14.91 0.43 10.12
N GLU A 56 14.37 -0.73 9.76
CA GLU A 56 14.64 -2.01 10.41
C GLU A 56 15.07 -3.05 9.38
N ILE A 57 16.30 -3.55 9.47
CA ILE A 57 16.79 -4.60 8.57
C ILE A 57 16.17 -5.94 8.99
N GLY A 58 15.41 -6.58 8.10
CA GLY A 58 14.82 -7.89 8.34
C GLY A 58 13.98 -8.41 7.18
N ASP A 59 13.52 -9.65 7.30
CA ASP A 59 12.49 -10.21 6.42
C ASP A 59 11.14 -9.65 6.86
N ASN A 60 10.84 -8.43 6.38
CA ASN A 60 9.57 -7.80 6.61
C ASN A 60 8.53 -8.39 5.64
N GLU A 61 7.24 -8.30 5.97
CA GLU A 61 6.15 -8.86 5.17
C GLU A 61 5.05 -7.81 4.96
N LEU A 62 4.77 -7.45 3.71
CA LEU A 62 3.60 -6.66 3.35
C LEU A 62 2.33 -7.51 3.42
N VAL A 63 1.34 -7.05 4.16
CA VAL A 63 0.01 -7.66 4.26
C VAL A 63 -1.05 -6.64 3.86
N ILE A 64 -1.92 -7.02 2.93
CA ILE A 64 -3.04 -6.21 2.50
C ILE A 64 -4.24 -6.48 3.41
N ASP A 65 -4.73 -5.43 4.06
CA ASP A 65 -5.91 -5.52 4.92
C ASP A 65 -7.19 -5.32 4.11
N GLU A 66 -7.24 -4.26 3.29
CA GLU A 66 -8.42 -3.91 2.49
C GLU A 66 -8.02 -3.19 1.20
N ILE A 67 -8.77 -3.44 0.11
CA ILE A 67 -8.72 -2.64 -1.11
C ILE A 67 -10.13 -2.11 -1.42
N ASN A 68 -10.28 -0.80 -1.47
CA ASN A 68 -11.55 -0.11 -1.63
C ASN A 68 -11.57 0.73 -2.90
N LYS A 69 -12.66 0.62 -3.69
CA LYS A 69 -12.94 1.53 -4.80
C LYS A 69 -13.79 2.70 -4.34
N ILE A 70 -13.20 3.89 -4.25
CA ILE A 70 -13.90 5.10 -3.82
C ILE A 70 -14.27 5.92 -5.04
N VAL A 71 -15.57 6.05 -5.31
CA VAL A 71 -16.07 6.84 -6.44
C VAL A 71 -16.24 8.31 -6.05
N ILE A 72 -15.58 9.21 -6.78
CA ILE A 72 -15.61 10.65 -6.59
C ILE A 72 -16.62 11.27 -7.56
N ARG A 73 -17.51 12.10 -7.02
CA ARG A 73 -18.55 12.82 -7.76
C ARG A 73 -18.13 14.24 -8.11
#